data_AF-A0A0L7QUB8-F1
#
_entry.id   AF-A0A0L7QUB8-F1
#
_cell.length_a   1.000
_cell.length_b   1.000
_cell.length_c   1.000
_cell.angle_alpha   90.00
_cell.angle_beta   90.00
_cell.angle_gamma   90.00
#
_symmetry.space_group_name_H-M   'P 1'
#
loop_
_entity.id
_entity.type
_entity.pdbx_description
1 polymer ?
#
loop_
_entity_poly.entity_id
_entity_poly.type
_entity_poly.pdbx_seq_one_letter_code
_entity_poly.pdbx_strand_id
1 'polypeptide(L)'
;MQILNQYVDSQIDDKLQYLLAYKLLQDHLEVFFSAIRSMGRHNNNPTVKLFYAAYKKLLIHTGVISSLQANCIEQIPKIISAVSISK
;
A
#
# COMPACT_ATOMS: atom_id res chain seq x y z
N MET A 1 -9.12 20.90 4.86
CA MET A 1 -8.16 21.98 5.20
C MET A 1 -7.81 21.99 6.68
N GLN A 2 -8.77 21.98 7.62
CA GLN A 2 -8.45 21.97 9.07
C GLN A 2 -7.62 20.76 9.54
N ILE A 3 -7.91 19.56 9.06
CA ILE A 3 -7.18 18.32 9.43
C ILE A 3 -5.72 18.35 8.91
N LEU A 4 -5.52 18.92 7.72
CA LEU A 4 -4.19 19.03 7.10
C LEU A 4 -3.31 20.02 7.89
N ASN A 5 -3.89 21.17 8.26
CA ASN A 5 -3.18 22.16 9.08
C ASN A 5 -2.81 21.58 10.44
N GLN A 6 -3.72 20.85 11.09
CA GLN A 6 -3.41 20.22 12.37
C GLN A 6 -2.32 19.14 12.28
N TYR A 7 -2.29 18.35 11.19
CA TYR A 7 -1.21 17.38 10.95
C TYR A 7 0.13 18.07 10.71
N VAL A 8 0.13 19.13 9.89
CA VAL A 8 1.31 19.95 9.65
C VAL A 8 1.81 20.54 10.96
N ASP A 9 0.95 21.22 11.72
CA ASP A 9 1.29 21.86 13.00
C ASP A 9 1.83 20.87 14.05
N SER A 10 1.37 19.61 14.03
CA SER A 10 1.88 18.55 14.92
C SER A 10 3.24 17.96 14.52
N GLN A 11 3.67 18.16 13.26
CA GLN A 11 4.88 17.59 12.68
C GLN A 11 5.92 18.66 12.32
N ILE A 12 5.68 19.93 12.67
CA ILE A 12 6.69 21.01 12.68
C ILE A 12 7.64 20.76 13.88
N ASP A 13 8.34 19.64 13.82
CA ASP A 13 9.75 19.60 14.20
C ASP A 13 10.49 20.09 12.94
N ASP A 14 11.52 20.94 13.06
CA ASP A 14 12.13 21.78 12.00
C ASP A 14 12.71 21.06 10.73
N LYS A 15 12.27 19.85 10.42
CA LYS A 15 12.82 18.95 9.40
C LYS A 15 11.95 18.80 8.14
N LEU A 16 10.65 19.15 8.18
CA LEU A 16 9.78 19.00 7.00
C LEU A 16 9.86 20.23 6.09
N GLN A 17 10.79 20.21 5.13
CA GLN A 17 11.03 21.36 4.22
C GLN A 17 9.89 21.64 3.24
N TYR A 18 9.14 20.61 2.84
CA TYR A 18 8.01 20.75 1.92
C TYR A 18 7.06 19.55 2.06
N LEU A 19 5.77 19.79 1.79
CA LEU A 19 4.73 18.76 1.80
C LEU A 19 4.25 18.50 0.37
N LEU A 20 4.41 17.26 -0.12
CA LEU A 20 3.78 16.83 -1.37
C LEU A 20 2.29 16.56 -1.13
N ALA A 21 1.46 17.59 -1.25
CA ALA A 21 0.01 17.46 -1.13
C ALA A 21 -0.58 16.42 -2.09
N TYR A 22 0.06 16.22 -3.26
CA TYR A 22 -0.30 15.17 -4.21
C TYR A 22 -0.29 13.77 -3.57
N LYS A 23 0.67 13.47 -2.69
CA LYS A 23 0.76 12.17 -2.01
C LYS A 23 -0.36 11.93 -0.98
N LEU A 24 -1.11 12.98 -0.65
CA LEU A 24 -2.23 12.93 0.29
C LEU A 24 -3.58 12.81 -0.43
N LEU A 25 -3.59 12.86 -1.76
CA LEU A 25 -4.81 12.72 -2.56
C LEU A 25 -5.26 11.26 -2.61
N GLN A 26 -6.57 11.06 -2.78
CA GLN A 26 -7.22 9.76 -2.90
C GLN A 26 -6.76 8.97 -4.14
N ASP A 27 -6.24 9.64 -5.17
CA ASP A 27 -5.84 9.06 -6.46
C ASP A 27 -4.96 7.81 -6.29
N HIS A 28 -4.06 7.80 -5.30
CA HIS A 28 -3.23 6.63 -5.01
C HIS A 28 -4.04 5.39 -4.63
N LEU A 29 -5.11 5.57 -3.83
CA LEU A 29 -6.03 4.50 -3.48
C LEU A 29 -6.88 4.08 -4.68
N GLU A 30 -7.28 5.02 -5.53
CA GLU A 30 -8.06 4.72 -6.74
C GLU A 30 -7.26 3.89 -7.74
N VAL A 31 -5.99 4.22 -7.95
CA VAL A 31 -5.06 3.43 -8.77
C VAL A 31 -4.87 2.03 -8.16
N PHE A 32 -4.71 1.93 -6.84
CA PHE A 32 -4.61 0.64 -6.15
C PHE A 32 -5.85 -0.23 -6.37
N PHE A 33 -7.05 0.30 -6.14
CA PHE A 33 -8.28 -0.48 -6.33
C PHE A 33 -8.56 -0.79 -7.81
N SER A 34 -8.11 0.05 -8.74
CA SER A 34 -8.18 -0.23 -10.17
C SER A 34 -7.31 -1.44 -10.55
N ALA A 35 -6.10 -1.54 -9.99
CA ALA A 35 -5.25 -2.71 -10.16
C ALA A 35 -5.86 -3.99 -9.54
N ILE A 36 -6.56 -3.87 -8.40
CA ILE A 36 -7.28 -5.01 -7.81
C ILE A 36 -8.42 -5.48 -8.71
N ARG A 37 -9.23 -4.55 -9.25
CA ARG A 37 -10.36 -4.88 -10.13
C ARG A 37 -9.91 -5.46 -11.47
N SER A 38 -8.79 -5.01 -12.04
CA SER A 38 -8.29 -5.54 -13.32
C SER A 38 -7.91 -7.03 -13.23
N MET A 39 -7.53 -7.53 -12.06
CA MET A 39 -7.28 -8.96 -11.83
C MET A 39 -8.55 -9.81 -11.80
N GLY A 40 -9.72 -9.21 -11.52
CA GLY A 40 -11.02 -9.88 -11.51
C GLY A 40 -11.60 -10.20 -12.90
N ARG A 41 -10.90 -9.81 -13.98
CA ARG A 41 -11.33 -9.93 -15.39
C ARG A 41 -12.72 -9.32 -15.61
N HIS A 42 -13.76 -10.15 -15.68
CA HIS A 42 -15.15 -9.73 -15.90
C HIS A 42 -15.90 -9.41 -14.61
N ASN A 43 -15.31 -9.66 -13.43
CA ASN A 43 -15.91 -9.30 -12.16
C ASN A 43 -15.27 -8.02 -11.59
N ASN A 44 -15.91 -6.88 -11.85
CA ASN A 44 -15.49 -5.57 -11.36
C ASN A 44 -15.76 -5.37 -9.85
N ASN A 45 -16.51 -6.27 -9.21
CA ASN A 45 -16.82 -6.24 -7.79
C ASN A 45 -16.30 -7.51 -7.08
N PRO A 46 -15.00 -7.56 -6.76
CA PRO A 46 -14.40 -8.76 -6.17
C PRO A 46 -15.03 -9.07 -4.82
N THR A 47 -15.38 -10.33 -4.59
CA THR A 47 -15.67 -10.84 -3.24
C THR A 47 -14.43 -10.70 -2.36
N VAL A 48 -14.59 -10.67 -1.04
CA VAL A 48 -13.48 -10.59 -0.05
C VAL A 48 -12.35 -11.60 -0.33
N LYS A 49 -12.69 -12.84 -0.73
CA LYS A 49 -11.69 -13.86 -1.11
C LYS A 49 -10.86 -13.47 -2.34
N LEU A 50 -11.51 -12.92 -3.37
CA LEU A 50 -10.85 -12.46 -4.59
C LEU A 50 -9.99 -11.24 -4.32
N PHE A 51 -10.49 -10.30 -3.52
CA PHE A 51 -9.73 -9.14 -3.06
C PHE A 51 -8.45 -9.59 -2.34
N TYR A 52 -8.56 -10.52 -1.40
CA TYR A 52 -7.42 -11.03 -0.63
C TYR A 52 -6.39 -11.74 -1.53
N ALA A 53 -6.83 -12.55 -2.49
CA ALA A 53 -5.95 -13.21 -3.44
C ALA A 53 -5.24 -12.21 -4.37
N ALA A 54 -5.97 -11.24 -4.89
CA ALA A 54 -5.45 -10.15 -5.72
C ALA A 54 -4.43 -9.29 -4.95
N TYR A 55 -4.73 -8.94 -3.71
CA TYR A 55 -3.83 -8.19 -2.83
C TYR A 55 -2.52 -8.93 -2.59
N LYS A 56 -2.56 -10.24 -2.28
CA LYS A 56 -1.33 -11.04 -2.13
C LYS A 56 -0.50 -11.06 -3.40
N LYS A 57 -1.14 -11.27 -4.55
CA LYS A 57 -0.46 -11.29 -5.85
C LYS A 57 0.21 -9.96 -6.13
N LEU A 58 -0.49 -8.85 -5.88
CA LEU A 58 0.04 -7.51 -6.05
C LEU A 58 1.24 -7.26 -5.12
N LEU A 59 1.12 -7.63 -3.84
CA LEU A 59 2.18 -7.47 -2.84
C LEU A 59 3.48 -8.18 -3.26
N ILE A 60 3.38 -9.43 -3.70
CA ILE A 60 4.51 -10.22 -4.21
C ILE A 60 5.11 -9.56 -5.46
N HIS A 61 4.27 -9.14 -6.42
CA HIS A 61 4.72 -8.52 -7.66
C HIS A 61 5.45 -7.20 -7.43
N THR A 62 4.98 -6.39 -6.48
CA THR A 62 5.57 -5.08 -6.16
C THR A 62 6.86 -5.19 -5.35
N GLY A 63 7.15 -6.34 -4.74
CA GLY A 63 8.36 -6.54 -3.94
C GLY A 63 8.51 -5.52 -2.80
N VAL A 64 7.40 -5.10 -2.17
CA VAL A 64 7.43 -4.11 -1.08
C VAL A 64 8.16 -4.72 0.11
N ILE A 65 9.32 -4.17 0.43
CA ILE A 65 10.12 -4.47 1.62
C ILE A 65 9.87 -3.34 2.63
N SER A 66 9.91 -3.65 3.92
CA SER A 66 9.80 -2.58 4.92
C SER A 66 11.03 -1.68 4.85
N SER A 67 10.85 -0.38 5.10
CA SER A 67 12.00 0.50 5.29
C SER A 67 12.52 0.37 6.71
N LEU A 68 13.82 0.61 6.91
CA LEU A 68 14.45 0.70 8.24
C LEU A 68 13.77 1.70 9.18
N GLN A 69 13.07 2.71 8.64
CA GLN A 69 12.31 3.70 9.40
C GLN A 69 10.79 3.45 9.42
N ALA A 70 10.31 2.31 8.91
CA ALA A 70 8.90 1.99 8.95
C ALA A 70 8.46 1.71 10.39
N ASN A 71 7.33 2.26 10.81
CA ASN A 71 6.70 1.96 12.11
C ASN A 71 6.00 0.59 12.13
N CYS A 72 6.44 -0.34 11.29
CA CYS A 72 5.85 -1.66 11.12
C CYS A 72 6.92 -2.72 11.39
N ILE A 73 6.60 -3.70 12.22
CA ILE A 73 7.44 -4.88 12.38
C ILE A 73 7.36 -5.68 11.07
N GLU A 74 8.49 -6.05 10.50
CA GLU A 74 8.55 -6.99 9.39
C GLU A 74 7.93 -8.32 9.80
N GLN A 75 6.64 -8.47 9.52
CA GLN A 75 6.07 -9.79 9.37
C GLN A 75 6.53 -10.24 7.99
N ILE A 76 7.70 -10.88 7.89
CA ILE A 76 8.02 -11.75 6.76
C ILE A 76 7.04 -12.91 6.89
N PRO A 77 5.91 -12.98 6.17
CA PRO A 77 5.16 -14.20 6.22
C PRO A 77 5.86 -15.11 5.22
N LYS A 78 6.16 -16.35 5.63
CA LYS A 78 6.02 -17.62 4.88
C LYS A 78 5.65 -17.63 3.37
N ILE A 79 5.02 -16.60 2.82
CA ILE A 79 4.64 -16.39 1.43
C ILE A 79 5.86 -16.31 0.50
N ILE A 80 6.92 -15.55 0.85
CA ILE A 80 8.12 -15.46 -0.01
C ILE A 80 8.89 -16.79 0.00
N SER A 81 9.00 -17.46 1.15
CA SER A 81 9.69 -18.75 1.25
C SER A 81 8.96 -19.89 0.54
N ALA A 82 7.63 -19.82 0.36
CA ALA A 82 6.88 -20.84 -0.38
C ALA A 82 7.13 -20.76 -1.91
N VAL A 83 7.50 -19.59 -2.45
CA VAL A 83 7.82 -19.42 -3.88
C VAL A 83 9.25 -19.82 -4.19
N SER A 84 10.19 -19.62 -3.26
CA SER A 84 11.58 -20.09 -3.39
C SER A 84 11.76 -21.60 -3.25
N ILE A 85 10.77 -22.35 -2.75
CA ILE A 85 10.82 -23.82 -2.67
C ILE A 85 10.27 -24.49 -3.95
N SER A 86 9.74 -23.70 -4.89
CA SER A 86 9.19 -24.19 -6.17
C SER A 86 10.02 -23.80 -7.41
N LYS A 87 11.34 -23.70 -7.27
CA LYS A 87 12.28 -23.74 -8.40
C LYS A 87 13.53 -24.53 -8.04
#